data_AF-A0A3D1V5J2-F1
#
_entry.id   AF-A0A3D1V5J2-F1
#
_cell.length_a   1.000
_cell.length_b   1.000
_cell.length_c   1.000
_cell.angle_alpha   90.00
_cell.angle_beta   90.00
_cell.angle_gamma   90.00
#
_symmetry.space_group_name_H-M   'P 1'
#
loop_
_entity.id
_entity.type
_entity.pdbx_description
1 polymer ?
#
loop_
_entity_poly.entity_id
_entity_poly.type
_entity_poly.pdbx_seq_one_letter_code
_entity_poly.pdbx_strand_id
1 'polypeptide(L)'
;SHFRAGHGQAGRNQKMHGKNGETKYIDVPPGTIVIDDESGEPVADLVEAGSEIVVARAGRGGLGNSHFTSSTRQAPRIAELGEPGEERWIRLELKLIADVGLVGFPNAGKSTLLAAASAARPKIADYPFTTLEPNLGVVEVGGRRGETFVLADIPGLIEGAAEGVGLGHEFLR
;
A
#
# COMPACT_ATOMS: atom_id res chain seq x y z
N SER A 1 -9.92 2.87 7.13
CA SER A 1 -9.11 2.49 8.30
C SER A 1 -8.26 3.66 8.74
N HIS A 2 -7.85 3.75 10.02
CA HIS A 2 -6.98 4.82 10.52
C HIS A 2 -5.66 4.25 11.03
N PHE A 3 -4.55 4.83 10.56
CA PHE A 3 -3.20 4.48 10.98
C PHE A 3 -2.52 5.69 11.61
N ARG A 4 -1.83 5.48 12.74
CA ARG A 4 -1.07 6.51 13.45
C ARG A 4 0.30 5.94 13.82
N ALA A 5 1.36 6.68 13.51
CA ALA A 5 2.71 6.38 13.95
C ALA A 5 2.91 6.73 15.44
N GLY A 6 4.04 6.32 16.02
CA GLY A 6 4.38 6.65 17.40
C GLY A 6 4.67 8.14 17.57
N HIS A 7 4.34 8.69 18.74
CA HIS A 7 4.67 10.07 19.09
C HIS A 7 6.12 10.21 19.58
N GLY A 8 6.76 11.33 19.24
CA GLY A 8 8.02 11.73 19.87
C GLY A 8 7.84 12.04 21.36
N GLN A 9 8.90 11.87 22.14
CA GLN A 9 8.89 12.19 23.56
C GLN A 9 9.36 13.62 23.82
N ALA A 10 8.87 14.21 24.92
CA ALA A 10 9.39 15.49 25.38
C ALA A 10 10.85 15.38 25.84
N GLY A 11 11.61 16.45 25.65
CA GLY A 11 12.90 16.62 26.30
C GLY A 11 12.77 16.64 27.83
N ARG A 12 13.86 16.36 28.53
CA ARG A 12 13.93 16.36 29.99
C ARG A 12 15.02 17.30 30.48
N ASN A 13 15.04 17.49 31.80
CA ASN A 13 16.10 18.24 32.49
C ASN A 13 17.49 17.68 32.15
N GLN A 14 18.54 18.45 32.47
CA GLN A 14 19.93 18.06 32.22
C GLN A 14 20.27 17.91 30.72
N LYS A 15 19.64 18.74 29.86
CA LYS A 15 19.86 18.75 28.40
C LYS A 15 19.57 17.40 27.73
N MET A 16 18.65 16.62 28.29
CA MET A 16 18.28 15.33 27.73
C MET A 16 17.23 15.51 26.63
N HIS A 17 17.56 15.09 25.41
CA HIS A 17 16.62 15.08 24.29
C HIS A 17 15.61 13.94 24.44
N GLY A 18 14.37 14.18 23.99
CA GLY A 18 13.35 13.15 23.90
C GLY A 18 13.63 12.18 22.75
N LYS A 19 13.11 10.95 22.86
CA LYS A 19 13.21 9.94 21.80
C LYS A 19 12.29 10.30 20.63
N ASN A 20 12.70 9.89 19.42
CA ASN A 20 11.84 9.93 18.24
C ASN A 20 10.67 8.96 18.39
N GLY A 21 9.56 9.27 17.73
CA GLY A 21 8.44 8.35 17.58
C GLY A 21 8.79 7.16 16.69
N GLU A 22 8.10 6.04 16.90
CA GLU A 22 8.28 4.84 16.07
C GLU A 22 7.59 5.00 14.71
N THR A 23 8.29 4.65 13.64
CA THR A 23 7.72 4.55 12.29
C THR A 23 6.70 3.43 12.25
N LYS A 24 5.53 3.69 11.64
CA LYS A 24 4.52 2.67 11.39
C LYS A 24 4.51 2.29 9.92
N TYR A 25 4.77 1.02 9.66
CA TYR A 25 4.67 0.42 8.34
C TYR A 25 3.26 -0.08 8.07
N ILE A 26 2.83 0.03 6.82
CA ILE A 26 1.57 -0.52 6.32
C ILE A 26 1.97 -1.40 5.14
N ASP A 27 1.91 -2.71 5.35
CA ASP A 27 2.27 -3.67 4.30
C ASP A 27 1.19 -3.69 3.22
N VAL A 28 1.62 -3.65 1.97
CA VAL A 28 0.75 -3.71 0.78
C VAL A 28 1.33 -4.70 -0.23
N PRO A 29 0.50 -5.33 -1.07
CA PRO A 29 1.00 -6.20 -2.13
C PRO A 29 1.83 -5.41 -3.17
N PRO A 30 2.83 -6.05 -3.81
CA PRO A 30 3.49 -5.50 -4.99
C PRO A 30 2.48 -5.12 -6.09
N GLY A 31 2.77 -4.07 -6.84
CA GLY A 31 1.86 -3.48 -7.82
C GLY A 31 0.84 -2.49 -7.23
N THR A 32 0.98 -2.07 -5.96
CA THR A 32 0.04 -1.10 -5.36
C THR A 32 0.38 0.34 -5.76
N ILE A 33 -0.57 1.05 -6.36
CA ILE A 33 -0.53 2.50 -6.54
C ILE A 33 -1.03 3.18 -5.26
N VAL A 34 -0.24 4.13 -4.77
CA VAL A 34 -0.65 5.05 -3.71
C VAL A 34 -1.15 6.33 -4.37
N ILE A 35 -2.40 6.70 -4.11
CA ILE A 35 -3.05 7.89 -4.65
C ILE A 35 -3.42 8.80 -3.48
N ASP A 36 -3.17 10.10 -3.62
CA ASP A 36 -3.64 11.10 -2.67
C ASP A 36 -5.16 11.30 -2.86
N ASP A 37 -5.94 11.14 -1.79
CA ASP A 37 -7.40 11.17 -1.92
C ASP A 37 -7.95 12.59 -2.13
N GLU A 38 -7.20 13.62 -1.73
CA GLU A 38 -7.61 15.02 -1.90
C GLU A 38 -7.30 15.52 -3.31
N SER A 39 -6.10 15.25 -3.84
CA SER A 39 -5.71 15.71 -5.18
C SER A 39 -6.13 14.74 -6.30
N GLY A 40 -6.32 13.46 -5.98
CA GLY A 40 -6.55 12.39 -6.96
C GLY A 40 -5.29 12.00 -7.75
N GLU A 41 -4.12 12.58 -7.43
CA GLU A 41 -2.88 12.31 -8.14
C GLU A 41 -2.17 11.06 -7.58
N PRO A 42 -1.55 10.23 -8.45
CA PRO A 42 -0.73 9.13 -8.01
C PRO A 42 0.55 9.64 -7.35
N VAL A 43 0.76 9.26 -6.09
CA VAL A 43 1.93 9.60 -5.27
C VAL A 43 3.09 8.65 -5.55
N ALA A 44 2.80 7.35 -5.70
CA ALA A 44 3.80 6.31 -5.95
C ALA A 44 3.17 5.05 -6.56
N ASP A 45 4.00 4.24 -7.24
CA ASP A 45 3.67 2.91 -7.73
C ASP A 45 4.65 1.89 -7.13
N LEU A 46 4.17 1.03 -6.24
CA LEU A 46 4.97 0.08 -5.46
C LEU A 46 5.04 -1.26 -6.18
N VAL A 47 5.78 -1.31 -7.29
CA VAL A 47 5.83 -2.48 -8.19
C VAL A 47 6.68 -3.63 -7.64
N GLU A 48 7.82 -3.33 -7.03
CA GLU A 48 8.77 -4.37 -6.57
C GLU A 48 8.59 -4.67 -5.08
N ALA A 49 8.72 -5.96 -4.71
CA ALA A 49 8.68 -6.37 -3.31
C ALA A 49 9.82 -5.70 -2.50
N GLY A 50 9.46 -5.15 -1.34
CA GLY A 50 10.40 -4.38 -0.50
C GLY A 50 10.50 -2.90 -0.87
N SER A 51 9.78 -2.43 -1.89
CA SER A 51 9.64 -0.99 -2.15
C SER A 51 8.91 -0.30 -1.00
N GLU A 52 9.44 0.84 -0.56
CA GLU A 52 8.85 1.63 0.52
C GLU A 52 8.70 3.10 0.09
N ILE A 53 7.62 3.74 0.54
CA ILE A 53 7.38 5.17 0.33
C ILE A 53 6.87 5.80 1.62
N VAL A 54 7.31 7.04 1.89
CA VAL A 54 6.84 7.77 3.07
C VAL A 54 5.45 8.35 2.84
N VAL A 55 4.51 7.64 3.45
CA VAL A 55 3.11 7.90 3.76
C VAL A 55 2.71 9.20 4.42
N ALA A 56 3.50 9.70 5.34
CA ALA A 56 3.21 10.90 6.10
C ALA A 56 4.44 11.15 6.92
N ARG A 57 5.02 12.34 6.83
CA ARG A 57 6.20 12.69 7.60
C ARG A 57 5.81 13.03 9.03
N ALA A 58 6.63 12.58 9.98
CA ALA A 58 6.52 13.03 11.35
C ALA A 58 6.90 14.51 11.46
N GLY A 59 6.27 15.23 12.38
CA GLY A 59 6.62 16.60 12.69
C GLY A 59 7.98 16.69 13.39
N ARG A 60 8.62 17.86 13.28
CA ARG A 60 9.90 18.12 13.95
C ARG A 60 9.71 18.22 15.46
N GLY A 61 10.68 17.68 16.21
CA GLY A 61 10.73 17.85 17.67
C GLY A 61 11.02 19.30 18.06
N GLY A 62 10.34 19.78 19.12
CA GLY A 62 10.52 21.12 19.63
C GLY A 62 11.91 21.38 20.24
N LEU A 63 12.31 22.65 20.30
CA LEU A 63 13.60 23.09 20.82
C LEU A 63 13.50 23.47 22.31
N GLY A 64 14.34 22.85 23.13
CA GLY A 64 14.45 23.18 24.55
C GLY A 64 15.11 24.53 24.79
N ASN A 65 14.99 25.06 26.02
CA ASN A 65 15.53 26.38 26.38
C ASN A 65 17.04 26.54 26.16
N SER A 66 17.81 25.45 26.25
CA SER A 66 19.25 25.44 25.98
C SER A 66 19.61 25.82 24.55
N HIS A 67 18.69 25.67 23.59
CA HIS A 67 18.90 26.11 22.21
C HIS A 67 18.89 27.64 22.09
N PHE A 68 18.20 28.33 23.01
CA PHE A 68 18.01 29.79 22.99
C PHE A 68 19.00 30.54 23.88
N THR A 69 20.03 29.87 24.42
CA THR A 69 21.05 30.50 25.26
C THR A 69 21.97 31.36 24.40
N SER A 70 22.20 32.61 24.83
CA SER A 70 23.14 33.53 24.19
C SER A 70 23.98 34.27 25.24
N SER A 71 25.01 35.00 24.81
CA SER A 71 25.85 35.82 25.70
C SER A 71 25.02 36.79 26.57
N THR A 72 23.94 37.33 26.00
CA THR A 72 23.01 38.25 26.66
C THR A 72 21.85 37.56 27.37
N ARG A 73 21.59 36.27 27.10
CA ARG A 73 20.47 35.51 27.66
C ARG A 73 20.93 34.14 28.16
N GLN A 74 21.54 34.13 29.35
CA GLN A 74 22.13 32.93 29.94
C GLN A 74 21.11 31.91 30.49
N ALA A 75 19.92 32.37 30.89
CA ALA A 75 18.85 31.51 31.41
C ALA A 75 17.51 31.75 30.70
N PRO A 76 17.36 31.31 29.42
CA PRO A 76 16.10 31.44 28.69
C PRO A 76 14.97 30.67 29.37
N ARG A 77 13.78 31.28 29.43
CA ARG A 77 12.53 30.68 29.92
C ARG A 77 11.56 30.34 28.78
N ILE A 78 12.08 30.25 27.57
CA ILE A 78 11.31 29.94 26.36
C ILE A 78 11.72 28.56 25.85
N ALA A 79 10.78 27.87 25.22
CA ALA A 79 10.98 26.63 24.49
C ALA A 79 10.00 26.61 23.30
N GLU A 80 10.35 25.85 22.27
CA GLU A 80 9.51 25.64 21.10
C GLU A 80 8.79 24.30 21.24
N LEU A 81 7.51 24.26 20.83
CA LEU A 81 6.73 23.03 20.80
C LEU A 81 7.13 22.18 19.59
N GLY A 82 6.88 20.88 19.65
CA GLY A 82 7.01 20.05 18.45
C GLY A 82 5.97 20.42 17.41
N GLU A 83 6.33 20.27 16.14
CA GLU A 83 5.43 20.45 15.01
C GLU A 83 4.48 19.24 14.91
N PRO A 84 3.25 19.44 14.43
CA PRO A 84 2.37 18.32 14.09
C PRO A 84 2.98 17.51 12.94
N GLY A 85 2.71 16.19 12.94
CA GLY A 85 2.99 15.35 11.78
C GLY A 85 2.00 15.60 10.66
N GLU A 86 2.36 15.18 9.46
CA GLU A 86 1.45 15.18 8.32
C GLU A 86 0.29 14.22 8.57
N GLU A 87 -0.92 14.67 8.26
CA GLU A 87 -2.12 13.84 8.20
C GLU A 87 -2.66 13.92 6.78
N ARG A 88 -2.92 12.78 6.14
CA ARG A 88 -3.54 12.74 4.82
C ARG A 88 -4.38 11.50 4.62
N TRP A 89 -5.36 11.62 3.74
CA TRP A 89 -6.14 10.52 3.22
C TRP A 89 -5.47 9.98 1.97
N ILE A 90 -5.30 8.67 1.91
CA ILE A 90 -4.73 7.98 0.75
C ILE A 90 -5.63 6.86 0.30
N ARG A 91 -5.69 6.67 -1.01
CA ARG A 91 -6.33 5.53 -1.65
C ARG A 91 -5.25 4.60 -2.18
N LEU A 92 -5.40 3.31 -1.89
CA LEU A 92 -4.49 2.26 -2.33
C LEU A 92 -5.21 1.43 -3.38
N GLU A 93 -4.65 1.38 -4.59
CA GLU A 93 -5.20 0.64 -5.72
C GLU A 93 -4.19 -0.38 -6.22
N LEU A 94 -4.56 -1.66 -6.24
CA LEU A 94 -3.67 -2.71 -6.75
C LEU A 94 -3.75 -2.78 -8.27
N LYS A 95 -2.61 -2.59 -8.92
CA LYS A 95 -2.38 -2.59 -10.37
C LYS A 95 -1.90 -3.96 -10.84
N LEU A 96 -2.65 -5.00 -10.50
CA LEU A 96 -2.41 -6.35 -11.03
C LEU A 96 -3.69 -6.89 -11.65
N ILE A 97 -3.52 -7.65 -12.73
CA ILE A 97 -4.59 -8.49 -13.28
C ILE A 97 -4.76 -9.70 -12.35
N ALA A 98 -3.66 -10.34 -11.93
CA ALA A 98 -3.53 -11.30 -10.84
C ALA A 98 -2.08 -11.81 -10.77
N ASP A 99 -1.67 -12.38 -9.64
CA ASP A 99 -0.40 -13.11 -9.52
C ASP A 99 -0.49 -14.50 -10.19
N VAL A 100 -1.69 -15.09 -10.21
CA VAL A 100 -1.97 -16.41 -10.79
C VAL A 100 -3.26 -16.37 -11.60
N GLY A 101 -3.20 -16.75 -12.87
CA GLY A 101 -4.37 -16.92 -13.74
C GLY A 101 -4.83 -18.36 -13.82
N LEU A 102 -6.12 -18.63 -13.56
CA LEU A 102 -6.75 -19.91 -13.85
C LEU A 102 -7.07 -20.00 -15.34
N VAL A 103 -6.48 -21.00 -16.01
CA VAL A 103 -6.69 -21.28 -17.43
C VAL A 103 -7.34 -22.64 -17.59
N GLY A 104 -8.37 -22.74 -18.43
CA GLY A 104 -9.06 -24.00 -18.70
C GLY A 104 -10.37 -23.80 -19.45
N PHE A 105 -10.96 -24.91 -19.88
CA PHE A 105 -12.20 -24.92 -20.65
C PHE A 105 -13.36 -24.21 -19.92
N PRO A 106 -14.36 -23.70 -20.66
CA PRO A 106 -15.64 -23.32 -20.08
C PRO A 106 -16.18 -24.45 -19.19
N ASN A 107 -16.76 -24.11 -18.03
CA ASN A 107 -17.29 -25.06 -17.05
C ASN A 107 -16.27 -26.00 -16.37
N ALA A 108 -14.96 -25.77 -16.51
CA ALA A 108 -13.93 -26.55 -15.78
C ALA A 108 -13.90 -26.31 -14.24
N GLY A 109 -14.88 -25.57 -13.69
CA GLY A 109 -14.95 -25.25 -12.27
C GLY A 109 -14.01 -24.12 -11.83
N LYS A 110 -13.44 -23.33 -12.75
CA LYS A 110 -12.50 -22.23 -12.45
C LYS A 110 -13.08 -21.24 -11.43
N SER A 111 -14.28 -20.73 -11.67
CA SER A 111 -14.93 -19.77 -10.78
C SER A 111 -15.27 -20.39 -9.41
N THR A 112 -15.57 -21.69 -9.37
CA THR A 112 -15.79 -22.44 -8.11
C THR A 112 -14.50 -22.58 -7.31
N LEU A 113 -13.38 -22.89 -7.97
CA LEU A 113 -12.07 -22.97 -7.33
C LEU A 113 -11.62 -21.60 -6.80
N LEU A 114 -11.81 -20.54 -7.59
CA LEU A 114 -11.53 -19.16 -7.18
C LEU A 114 -12.32 -18.79 -5.92
N ALA A 115 -13.63 -19.07 -5.90
CA ALA A 115 -14.49 -18.78 -4.76
C ALA A 115 -14.12 -19.60 -3.50
N ALA A 116 -13.65 -20.83 -3.67
CA ALA A 116 -13.24 -21.69 -2.55
C ALA A 116 -11.87 -21.31 -1.97
N ALA A 117 -10.94 -20.84 -2.81
CA ALA A 117 -9.59 -20.47 -2.40
C ALA A 117 -9.50 -19.03 -1.86
N SER A 118 -10.43 -18.15 -2.26
CA SER A 118 -10.40 -16.74 -1.89
C SER A 118 -10.94 -16.50 -0.48
N ALA A 119 -10.14 -15.82 0.36
CA ALA A 119 -10.56 -15.39 1.70
C ALA A 119 -11.62 -14.26 1.64
N ALA A 120 -11.68 -13.54 0.52
CA ALA A 120 -12.66 -12.50 0.23
C ALA A 120 -13.64 -12.95 -0.87
N ARG A 121 -14.85 -12.36 -0.91
CA ARG A 121 -15.75 -12.58 -2.06
C ARG A 121 -15.07 -12.10 -3.35
N PRO A 122 -15.09 -12.89 -4.43
CA PRO A 122 -14.51 -12.47 -5.69
C PRO A 122 -15.05 -11.12 -6.14
N LYS A 123 -14.16 -10.24 -6.60
CA LYS A 123 -14.53 -8.93 -7.15
C LYS A 123 -14.42 -9.00 -8.67
N ILE A 124 -15.42 -8.43 -9.33
CA ILE A 124 -15.42 -8.19 -10.77
C ILE A 124 -14.63 -6.90 -10.99
N ALA A 125 -13.71 -6.90 -11.96
CA ALA A 125 -12.83 -5.76 -12.22
C ALA A 125 -12.77 -5.45 -13.72
N ASP A 126 -12.91 -4.16 -14.06
CA ASP A 126 -12.96 -3.68 -15.44
C ASP A 126 -11.58 -3.15 -15.83
N TYR A 127 -10.86 -3.87 -16.70
CA TYR A 127 -9.54 -3.45 -17.17
C TYR A 127 -9.60 -2.90 -18.60
N PRO A 128 -8.78 -1.88 -18.94
CA PRO A 128 -8.85 -1.20 -20.25
C PRO A 128 -8.57 -2.08 -21.48
N PHE A 129 -8.09 -3.31 -21.27
CA PHE A 129 -7.63 -4.24 -22.30
C PHE A 129 -8.37 -5.59 -22.25
N THR A 130 -9.38 -5.75 -21.40
CA THR A 130 -10.18 -6.98 -21.32
C THR A 130 -11.50 -6.80 -22.07
N THR A 131 -11.85 -7.73 -22.96
CA THR A 131 -13.18 -7.78 -23.59
C THR A 131 -14.25 -8.40 -22.68
N LEU A 132 -13.82 -9.11 -21.64
CA LEU A 132 -14.65 -9.71 -20.60
C LEU A 132 -14.02 -9.42 -19.23
N GLU A 133 -14.84 -8.96 -18.28
CA GLU A 133 -14.41 -8.62 -16.92
C GLU A 133 -13.91 -9.89 -16.18
N PRO A 134 -12.62 -9.97 -15.77
CA PRO A 134 -12.12 -11.10 -15.01
C PRO A 134 -12.69 -11.14 -13.59
N ASN A 135 -12.83 -12.35 -13.05
CA ASN A 135 -13.18 -12.53 -11.64
C ASN A 135 -11.89 -12.67 -10.82
N LEU A 136 -11.70 -11.81 -9.82
CA LEU A 136 -10.50 -11.78 -8.98
C LEU A 136 -10.81 -12.24 -7.56
N GLY A 137 -9.91 -12.99 -6.96
CA GLY A 137 -9.97 -13.46 -5.58
C GLY A 137 -8.63 -13.30 -4.87
N VAL A 138 -8.66 -12.97 -3.58
CA VAL A 138 -7.45 -12.85 -2.75
C VAL A 138 -7.29 -14.13 -1.95
N VAL A 139 -6.19 -14.85 -2.18
CA VAL A 139 -5.87 -16.11 -1.52
C VAL A 139 -4.85 -15.84 -0.41
N GLU A 140 -5.13 -16.35 0.79
CA GLU A 140 -4.21 -16.33 1.94
C GLU A 140 -3.61 -17.74 2.16
N VAL A 141 -2.29 -17.89 2.06
CA VAL A 141 -1.59 -19.16 2.31
C VAL A 141 -0.74 -19.06 3.57
N GLY A 142 -1.12 -19.77 4.63
CA GLY A 142 -0.37 -19.79 5.90
C GLY A 142 -0.96 -18.93 7.02
N GLY A 143 -2.19 -18.42 6.86
CA GLY A 143 -2.92 -17.66 7.89
C GLY A 143 -2.44 -16.21 8.02
N ARG A 144 -2.61 -15.58 9.21
CA ARG A 144 -2.35 -14.14 9.46
C ARG A 144 -0.91 -13.63 9.21
N ARG A 145 0.04 -14.52 8.98
CA ARG A 145 1.44 -14.21 8.59
C ARG A 145 1.84 -14.92 7.29
N GLY A 146 0.84 -15.45 6.60
CA GLY A 146 1.00 -16.18 5.36
C GLY A 146 1.18 -15.25 4.17
N GLU A 147 1.59 -15.82 3.05
CA GLU A 147 1.69 -15.10 1.79
C GLU A 147 0.28 -14.88 1.22
N THR A 148 0.01 -13.65 0.80
CA THR A 148 -1.21 -13.29 0.06
C THR A 148 -0.89 -13.11 -1.40
N PHE A 149 -1.71 -13.69 -2.27
CA PHE A 149 -1.63 -13.46 -3.71
C PHE A 149 -3.04 -13.37 -4.32
N VAL A 150 -3.14 -12.71 -5.47
CA VAL A 150 -4.36 -12.53 -6.24
C VAL A 150 -4.47 -13.63 -7.28
N LEU A 151 -5.59 -14.33 -7.26
CA LEU A 151 -5.98 -15.33 -8.26
C LEU A 151 -7.00 -14.68 -9.21
N ALA A 152 -6.82 -14.81 -10.53
CA ALA A 152 -7.82 -14.41 -11.52
C ALA A 152 -8.40 -15.65 -12.20
N ASP A 153 -9.73 -15.73 -12.30
CA ASP A 153 -10.39 -16.50 -13.33
C ASP A 153 -10.54 -15.59 -14.55
N ILE A 154 -9.82 -15.93 -15.62
CA ILE A 154 -9.79 -15.15 -16.85
C ILE A 154 -10.80 -15.81 -17.80
N PRO A 155 -12.00 -15.23 -17.97
CA PRO A 155 -12.96 -15.75 -18.92
C PRO A 155 -12.40 -15.52 -20.31
N GLY A 156 -12.19 -16.60 -21.06
CA GLY A 156 -11.88 -16.48 -22.47
C GLY A 156 -10.43 -16.11 -22.81
N LEU A 157 -9.45 -16.86 -22.30
CA LEU A 157 -8.43 -17.36 -23.24
C LEU A 157 -9.15 -18.31 -24.22
N ILE A 158 -9.98 -17.76 -25.11
CA ILE A 158 -10.85 -18.52 -26.01
C ILE A 158 -10.06 -19.02 -27.21
N GLU A 159 -10.56 -20.13 -27.75
CA GLU A 159 -10.32 -20.68 -29.09
C GLU A 159 -9.86 -19.59 -30.08
N GLY A 160 -8.58 -19.62 -30.48
CA GLY A 160 -8.00 -18.61 -31.40
C GLY A 160 -6.78 -17.86 -30.87
N ALA A 161 -6.37 -18.03 -29.59
CA ALA A 161 -5.10 -17.49 -29.08
C ALA A 161 -3.86 -17.99 -29.87
N ALA A 162 -3.96 -19.15 -30.52
CA ALA A 162 -2.95 -19.70 -31.43
C ALA A 162 -3.04 -19.15 -32.88
N GLU A 163 -4.17 -18.54 -33.25
CA GLU A 163 -4.44 -18.02 -34.61
C GLU A 163 -4.18 -16.50 -34.74
N GLY A 164 -3.70 -15.85 -33.67
CA GLY A 164 -3.25 -14.46 -33.70
C GLY A 164 -4.35 -13.40 -33.71
N VAL A 165 -5.62 -13.79 -33.51
CA VAL A 165 -6.76 -12.87 -33.48
C VAL A 165 -7.20 -12.64 -32.03
N GLY A 166 -6.44 -11.82 -31.32
CA GLY A 166 -6.80 -11.29 -30.00
C GLY A 166 -5.82 -11.62 -28.88
N LEU A 167 -5.24 -10.56 -28.31
CA LEU A 167 -4.69 -10.33 -26.96
C LEU A 167 -3.80 -11.38 -26.24
N GLY A 168 -3.66 -12.61 -26.74
CA GLY A 168 -2.93 -13.68 -26.05
C GLY A 168 -1.43 -13.37 -25.84
N HIS A 169 -0.81 -12.57 -26.72
CA HIS A 169 0.60 -12.22 -26.60
C HIS A 169 0.89 -11.04 -25.67
N GLU A 170 -0.06 -10.12 -25.46
CA GLU A 170 0.07 -9.02 -24.49
C GLU A 170 -0.37 -9.43 -23.09
N PHE A 171 -1.27 -10.41 -22.97
CA PHE A 171 -1.75 -10.95 -21.70
C PHE A 171 -0.76 -11.91 -21.01
N LEU A 172 0.10 -12.58 -21.80
CA LEU A 172 1.13 -13.51 -21.30
C LEU A 172 2.47 -12.84 -20.99
N ARG A 173 2.54 -11.50 -21.04
CA ARG A 173 3.75 -10.71 -20.72
C ARG A 173 3.63 -10.01 -19.38
#